data_AF-R6MQ21-F1
#
_entry.id   AF-R6MQ21-F1
#
_cell.length_a   1.000
_cell.length_b   1.000
_cell.length_c   1.000
_cell.angle_alpha   90.00
_cell.angle_beta   90.00
_cell.angle_gamma   90.00
#
_symmetry.space_group_name_H-M   'P 1'
#
loop_
_entity.id
_entity.type
_entity.pdbx_description
1 polymer ?
#
loop_
_entity_poly.entity_id
_entity_poly.type
_entity_poly.pdbx_seq_one_letter_code
_entity_poly.pdbx_strand_id
1 'polypeptide(L)'
;MFIWVDTGFCSYDQANPIVRNTRTGQVVDENTIFFYAGAMEEDLINREDYKVNFYFNPETKMVELSSENENLKLEQLKKEQAAYTVAEIMDEELPYLKHRYVIFNIEYTFVDYTSVKGIEIPYHVKGTMTLERKINTQIPDEDQAIEW
;
A
#
# COMPACT_ATOMS: atom_id res chain seq x y z
N MET A 1 -0.55 -10.21 -4.07
CA MET A 1 0.02 -8.86 -4.03
C MET A 1 1.54 -8.98 -4.01
N PHE A 2 2.25 -8.24 -4.85
CA PHE A 2 3.72 -8.30 -4.93
C PHE A 2 4.29 -6.90 -4.81
N ILE A 3 4.96 -6.62 -3.69
CA ILE A 3 5.70 -5.38 -3.45
C ILE A 3 7.18 -5.74 -3.47
N TRP A 4 7.93 -5.11 -4.36
CA TRP A 4 9.36 -5.27 -4.51
C TRP A 4 10.04 -4.08 -3.84
N VAL A 5 10.99 -4.36 -2.94
CA VAL A 5 11.77 -3.33 -2.25
C VAL A 5 13.26 -3.59 -2.51
N ASP A 6 13.96 -2.58 -3.05
CA ASP A 6 15.40 -2.61 -3.34
C ASP A 6 16.14 -1.54 -2.50
N THR A 7 17.33 -1.86 -1.97
CA THR A 7 18.18 -0.94 -1.22
C THR A 7 19.20 -0.27 -2.12
N GLY A 8 19.24 1.06 -2.13
CA GLY A 8 20.15 1.84 -2.98
C GLY A 8 21.62 1.85 -2.54
N PHE A 9 22.03 1.08 -1.52
CA PHE A 9 23.42 0.96 -1.09
C PHE A 9 23.99 -0.44 -1.37
N CYS A 10 25.12 -0.44 -2.08
CA CYS A 10 25.96 -1.57 -2.47
C CYS A 10 25.49 -2.34 -3.72
N SER A 11 26.42 -2.57 -4.64
CA SER A 11 26.26 -3.33 -5.89
C SER A 11 26.07 -4.83 -5.66
N TYR A 12 25.27 -5.19 -4.65
CA TYR A 12 25.09 -6.54 -4.17
C TYR A 12 23.65 -6.82 -3.70
N ASP A 13 22.61 -6.12 -4.17
CA ASP A 13 21.23 -6.60 -3.86
C ASP A 13 20.10 -6.27 -4.84
N GLN A 14 20.41 -5.91 -6.10
CA GLN A 14 19.41 -6.01 -7.18
C GLN A 14 18.94 -7.47 -7.45
N ALA A 15 19.62 -8.47 -6.87
CA ALA A 15 19.37 -9.88 -7.10
C ALA A 15 18.35 -10.50 -6.11
N ASN A 16 18.19 -9.97 -4.89
CA ASN A 16 17.27 -10.50 -3.87
C ASN A 16 16.39 -9.41 -3.24
N PRO A 17 15.42 -8.89 -4.00
CA PRO A 17 14.46 -7.91 -3.48
C PRO A 17 13.63 -8.51 -2.33
N ILE A 18 13.33 -7.67 -1.33
CA ILE A 18 12.46 -8.07 -0.23
C ILE A 18 11.02 -8.05 -0.75
N VAL A 19 10.37 -9.21 -0.75
CA VAL A 19 8.99 -9.38 -1.19
C VAL A 19 8.09 -9.69 0.01
N ARG A 20 7.03 -8.90 0.18
CA ARG A 20 5.93 -9.19 1.11
C ARG A 20 4.68 -9.54 0.30
N ASN A 21 4.06 -10.67 0.64
CA ASN A 21 2.87 -11.16 -0.05
C ASN A 21 1.57 -10.48 0.43
N THR A 22 1.56 -10.03 1.68
CA THR A 22 0.42 -9.37 2.32
C THR A 22 0.92 -8.19 3.16
N ARG A 23 0.11 -7.12 3.20
CA ARG A 23 0.32 -5.92 4.01
C ARG A 23 -1.02 -5.49 4.57
N THR A 24 -1.06 -5.07 5.83
CA THR A 24 -2.28 -4.57 6.45
C THR A 24 -2.41 -3.08 6.17
N GLY A 25 -3.45 -2.69 5.43
CA GLY A 25 -3.82 -1.30 5.24
C GLY A 25 -4.75 -0.85 6.36
N GLN A 26 -4.43 0.27 7.00
CA GLN A 26 -5.28 0.87 8.03
C GLN A 26 -6.05 2.06 7.45
N VAL A 27 -7.32 2.20 7.85
CA VAL A 27 -8.19 3.27 7.35
C VAL A 27 -7.85 4.58 8.05
N VAL A 28 -7.68 5.66 7.27
CA VAL A 28 -7.54 7.03 7.79
C VAL A 28 -8.87 7.77 7.63
N ASP A 29 -9.41 7.74 6.40
CA ASP A 29 -10.68 8.37 6.03
C ASP A 29 -11.35 7.59 4.87
N GLU A 30 -12.39 8.14 4.27
CA GLU A 30 -13.17 7.51 3.19
C GLU A 30 -12.35 7.16 1.94
N ASN A 31 -11.29 7.94 1.66
CA ASN A 31 -10.48 7.85 0.45
C ASN A 31 -9.00 7.61 0.73
N THR A 32 -8.60 7.51 1.99
CA THR A 32 -7.21 7.39 2.42
C THR A 32 -7.02 6.18 3.31
N ILE A 33 -6.04 5.35 2.96
CA ILE A 33 -5.51 4.30 3.83
C ILE A 33 -4.03 4.56 4.07
N PHE A 34 -3.47 4.01 5.13
CA PHE A 34 -2.02 4.04 5.33
C PHE A 34 -1.43 2.64 5.40
N PHE A 35 -0.18 2.54 4.95
CA PHE A 35 0.69 1.39 5.13
C PHE A 35 2.01 1.83 5.73
N TYR A 36 2.73 0.91 6.34
CA TYR A 36 4.14 1.12 6.68
C TYR A 36 5.01 0.98 5.43
N ALA A 37 5.97 1.88 5.26
CA ALA A 37 6.82 1.99 4.08
C ALA A 37 7.54 0.67 3.75
N GLY A 38 7.58 0.33 2.46
CA GLY A 38 8.22 -0.88 1.94
C GLY A 38 7.80 -2.15 2.68
N ALA A 39 8.80 -2.86 3.21
CA ALA A 39 8.65 -4.11 3.94
C ALA A 39 8.82 -3.94 5.47
N MET A 40 8.79 -2.70 5.98
CA MET A 40 8.95 -2.41 7.41
C MET A 40 7.93 -3.16 8.27
N GLU A 41 8.36 -3.71 9.40
CA GLU A 41 7.53 -4.56 10.25
C GLU A 41 6.53 -3.74 11.07
N GLU A 42 5.34 -4.30 11.28
CA GLU A 42 4.22 -3.61 11.96
C GLU A 42 4.39 -3.56 13.49
N ASP A 43 5.37 -4.29 14.02
CA ASP A 43 5.75 -4.37 15.44
C ASP A 43 7.01 -3.56 15.80
N LEU A 44 7.60 -2.83 14.83
CA LEU A 44 8.68 -1.89 15.10
C LEU A 44 8.25 -0.85 16.15
N ILE A 45 9.14 -0.56 17.11
CA ILE A 45 8.91 0.45 18.15
C ILE A 45 8.68 1.83 17.50
N ASN A 46 9.44 2.14 16.44
CA ASN A 46 9.35 3.40 15.71
C ASN A 46 8.51 3.25 14.43
N ARG A 47 7.56 2.31 14.36
CA ARG A 47 6.74 2.08 13.14
C ARG A 47 5.99 3.33 12.68
N GLU A 48 5.64 4.22 13.60
CA GLU A 48 4.94 5.47 13.29
C GLU A 48 5.72 6.35 12.32
N ASP A 49 7.06 6.33 12.41
CA ASP A 49 7.95 7.08 11.52
C ASP A 49 7.88 6.61 10.06
N TYR A 50 7.36 5.40 9.83
CA TYR A 50 7.25 4.77 8.51
C TYR A 50 5.85 4.82 7.91
N LYS A 51 4.92 5.57 8.49
CA LYS A 51 3.57 5.70 7.94
C LYS A 51 3.60 6.42 6.60
N VAL A 52 2.99 5.79 5.60
CA VAL A 52 2.74 6.34 4.27
C VAL A 52 1.25 6.26 3.98
N ASN A 53 0.64 7.42 3.77
CA ASN A 53 -0.76 7.56 3.38
C ASN A 53 -0.89 7.38 1.86
N PHE A 54 -1.94 6.68 1.46
CA PHE A 54 -2.32 6.41 0.09
C PHE A 54 -3.72 7.01 -0.10
N TYR A 55 -3.76 8.15 -0.74
CA TYR A 55 -5.00 8.85 -1.07
C TYR A 55 -5.48 8.41 -2.46
N PHE A 56 -6.67 7.82 -2.52
CA PHE A 56 -7.34 7.41 -3.75
C PHE A 56 -8.22 8.55 -4.25
N ASN A 57 -7.69 9.31 -5.20
CA ASN A 57 -8.38 10.47 -5.76
C ASN A 57 -9.56 10.00 -6.65
N PRO A 58 -10.82 10.26 -6.26
CA PRO A 58 -11.99 9.72 -6.96
C PRO A 58 -12.21 10.39 -8.32
N GLU A 59 -11.71 11.61 -8.51
CA GLU A 59 -11.85 12.38 -9.76
C GLU A 59 -10.82 11.94 -10.80
N THR A 60 -9.55 11.85 -10.41
CA THR A 60 -8.45 11.53 -11.34
C THR A 60 -8.20 10.04 -11.49
N LYS A 61 -8.76 9.21 -10.59
CA LYS A 61 -8.46 7.77 -10.47
C LYS A 61 -6.98 7.47 -10.23
N MET A 62 -6.26 8.40 -9.62
CA MET A 62 -4.84 8.26 -9.27
C MET A 62 -4.66 8.06 -7.77
N VAL A 63 -3.57 7.41 -7.41
CA VAL A 63 -3.11 7.25 -6.02
C VAL A 63 -2.03 8.27 -5.74
N GLU A 64 -2.23 9.06 -4.69
CA GLU A 64 -1.26 10.05 -4.23
C GLU A 64 -0.68 9.57 -2.90
N LEU A 65 0.66 9.49 -2.81
CA LEU A 65 1.33 9.12 -1.58
C LEU A 65 1.75 10.36 -0.79
N SER A 66 1.56 10.32 0.53
CA SER A 66 2.03 11.35 1.46
C SER A 66 2.52 10.74 2.76
N SER A 67 3.34 11.47 3.51
CA SER A 67 3.76 11.12 4.86
C SER A 67 3.85 12.38 5.68
N GLU A 68 3.50 12.29 6.97
CA GLU A 68 3.66 13.39 7.93
C GLU A 68 5.11 13.53 8.41
N ASN A 69 5.94 12.50 8.17
CA ASN A 69 7.34 12.48 8.61
C ASN A 69 8.28 12.92 7.48
N GLU A 70 8.77 14.16 7.56
CA GLU A 70 9.73 14.69 6.59
C GLU A 70 11.07 13.91 6.55
N ASN A 71 11.47 13.27 7.65
CA ASN A 71 12.71 12.48 7.71
C ASN A 71 12.63 11.20 6.87
N LEU A 72 11.42 10.74 6.55
CA LEU A 72 11.20 9.59 5.67
C LEU A 72 11.66 9.89 4.22
N LYS A 73 11.78 11.19 3.86
CA LYS A 73 12.17 11.65 2.51
C LYS A 73 11.40 10.91 1.41
N LEU A 74 10.09 10.76 1.63
CA LEU A 74 9.20 10.05 0.73
C LEU A 74 9.13 10.78 -0.62
N GLU A 75 9.45 10.07 -1.70
CA GLU A 75 9.30 10.57 -3.06
C GLU A 75 8.49 9.57 -3.88
N GLN A 76 7.26 9.94 -4.24
CA GLN A 76 6.45 9.18 -5.17
C GLN A 76 6.96 9.39 -6.60
N LEU A 77 7.30 8.29 -7.26
CA LEU A 77 7.77 8.24 -8.63
C LEU A 77 6.60 7.91 -9.57
N LYS A 78 6.70 8.34 -10.83
CA LYS A 78 5.73 8.05 -11.90
C LYS A 78 4.27 8.29 -11.48
N LYS A 79 3.99 9.45 -10.89
CA LYS A 79 2.66 9.84 -10.40
C LYS A 79 1.58 9.67 -11.47
N GLU A 80 1.93 9.93 -12.73
CA GLU A 80 1.06 9.77 -13.89
C GLU A 80 0.70 8.31 -14.23
N GLN A 81 1.40 7.34 -13.65
CA GLN A 81 1.18 5.89 -13.83
C GLN A 81 0.60 5.22 -12.59
N ALA A 82 0.41 5.96 -11.49
CA ALA A 82 -0.14 5.48 -10.23
C ALA A 82 -1.68 5.39 -10.26
N ALA A 83 -2.26 4.95 -11.38
CA ALA A 83 -3.69 4.79 -11.52
C ALA A 83 -4.19 3.60 -10.69
N TYR A 84 -5.40 3.73 -10.15
CA TYR A 84 -6.11 2.62 -9.52
C TYR A 84 -7.35 2.21 -10.32
N THR A 85 -7.69 0.93 -10.25
CA THR A 85 -8.86 0.34 -10.88
C THR A 85 -9.70 -0.35 -9.81
N VAL A 86 -11.02 -0.19 -9.90
CA VAL A 86 -11.98 -0.91 -9.06
C VAL A 86 -12.70 -1.93 -9.94
N ALA A 87 -12.71 -3.19 -9.52
CA ALA A 87 -13.43 -4.27 -10.17
C ALA A 87 -14.40 -4.92 -9.17
N GLU A 88 -15.60 -5.24 -9.63
CA GLU A 88 -16.60 -5.96 -8.85
C GLU A 88 -17.00 -7.24 -9.57
N ILE A 89 -16.91 -8.37 -8.88
CA ILE A 89 -17.17 -9.70 -9.44
C ILE A 89 -18.07 -10.46 -8.45
N MET A 90 -19.13 -11.10 -8.94
CA MET A 90 -19.96 -11.98 -8.11
C MET A 90 -19.22 -13.31 -7.89
N ASP A 91 -19.30 -13.86 -6.69
CA ASP A 91 -18.72 -15.17 -6.38
C ASP A 91 -19.42 -16.28 -7.20
N GLU A 92 -18.63 -17.24 -7.68
CA GLU A 92 -19.14 -18.33 -8.55
C GLU A 92 -19.99 -19.35 -7.77
N GLU A 93 -19.69 -19.57 -6.49
CA GLU A 93 -20.38 -20.53 -5.62
C GLU A 93 -21.49 -19.87 -4.80
N LEU A 94 -21.29 -18.61 -4.40
CA LEU A 94 -22.19 -17.84 -3.55
C LEU A 94 -22.74 -16.61 -4.30
N PRO A 95 -23.88 -16.71 -4.99
CA PRO A 95 -24.42 -15.62 -5.82
C PRO A 95 -24.79 -14.34 -5.06
N TYR A 96 -24.86 -14.39 -3.73
CA TYR A 96 -25.08 -13.21 -2.88
C TYR A 96 -23.78 -12.52 -2.47
N LEU A 97 -22.63 -13.17 -2.62
CA LEU A 97 -21.33 -12.64 -2.26
C LEU A 97 -20.72 -11.92 -3.46
N LYS A 98 -20.24 -10.70 -3.24
CA LYS A 98 -19.56 -9.87 -4.22
C LYS A 98 -18.15 -9.58 -3.75
N HIS A 99 -17.17 -9.83 -4.61
CA HIS A 99 -15.78 -9.43 -4.42
C HIS A 99 -15.56 -8.07 -5.06
N ARG A 100 -15.16 -7.09 -4.26
CA ARG A 100 -14.68 -5.79 -4.72
C ARG A 100 -13.16 -5.77 -4.62
N TYR A 101 -12.50 -5.58 -5.76
CA TYR A 101 -11.05 -5.46 -5.86
C TYR A 101 -10.66 -4.01 -6.15
N VAL A 102 -9.68 -3.49 -5.40
CA VAL A 102 -9.00 -2.22 -5.73
C VAL A 102 -7.56 -2.56 -6.08
N ILE A 103 -7.20 -2.36 -7.35
CA ILE A 103 -5.89 -2.71 -7.91
C ILE A 103 -5.17 -1.42 -8.27
N PHE A 104 -3.94 -1.24 -7.80
CA PHE A 104 -3.17 -0.03 -8.05
C PHE A 104 -1.67 -0.32 -8.14
N ASN A 105 -0.98 0.47 -8.95
CA ASN A 105 0.48 0.40 -9.08
C ASN A 105 1.14 1.47 -8.22
N ILE A 106 2.27 1.10 -7.62
CA ILE A 106 3.04 1.97 -6.74
C ILE A 106 4.51 1.95 -7.17
N GLU A 107 5.12 3.12 -7.18
CA GLU A 107 6.57 3.28 -7.32
C GLU A 107 6.96 4.51 -6.48
N TYR A 108 7.76 4.31 -5.43
CA TYR A 108 8.20 5.40 -4.56
C TYR A 108 9.54 5.06 -3.90
N THR A 109 10.25 6.07 -3.43
CA THR A 109 11.45 5.91 -2.60
C THR A 109 11.20 6.47 -1.20
N PHE A 110 11.91 5.91 -0.23
CA PHE A 110 11.94 6.42 1.14
C PHE A 110 13.29 6.12 1.79
N VAL A 111 13.58 6.74 2.93
CA VAL A 111 14.81 6.54 3.69
C VAL A 111 14.50 5.92 5.04
N ASP A 112 15.19 4.83 5.36
CA ASP A 112 15.31 4.34 6.74
C ASP A 112 16.48 5.06 7.42
N TYR A 113 16.15 5.81 8.46
CA TYR A 113 17.12 6.53 9.30
C TYR A 113 17.15 5.99 10.74
N THR A 114 16.35 4.96 11.05
CA THR A 114 16.21 4.43 12.41
C THR A 114 17.02 3.17 12.65
N SER A 115 17.24 2.35 11.61
CA SER A 115 17.94 1.07 11.74
C SER A 115 19.41 1.24 12.11
N VAL A 116 20.06 2.28 11.58
CA VAL A 116 21.46 2.60 11.89
C VAL A 116 21.60 4.08 12.19
N LYS A 117 22.00 4.38 13.43
CA LYS A 117 22.12 5.76 13.91
C LYS A 117 23.10 6.56 13.05
N GLY A 118 22.60 7.61 12.40
CA GLY A 118 23.39 8.53 11.57
C GLY A 118 23.68 8.04 10.15
N ILE A 119 23.08 6.92 9.72
CA ILE A 119 23.13 6.44 8.34
C ILE A 119 21.71 6.41 7.79
N GLU A 120 21.55 7.03 6.63
CA GLU A 120 20.31 7.01 5.85
C GLU A 120 20.41 5.91 4.79
N ILE A 121 19.51 4.93 4.85
CA ILE A 121 19.45 3.82 3.90
C ILE A 121 18.27 4.07 2.95
N PRO A 122 18.53 4.43 1.67
CA PRO A 122 17.47 4.65 0.70
C PRO A 122 16.90 3.31 0.22
N TYR A 123 15.58 3.24 0.18
CA TYR A 123 14.80 2.13 -0.36
C TYR A 123 13.99 2.59 -1.57
N HIS A 124 13.89 1.73 -2.56
CA HIS A 124 13.02 1.89 -3.73
C HIS A 124 11.95 0.81 -3.69
N VAL A 125 10.70 1.24 -3.63
CA VAL A 125 9.52 0.37 -3.56
C VAL A 125 8.81 0.44 -4.90
N LYS A 126 8.56 -0.73 -5.49
CA LYS A 126 7.81 -0.86 -6.73
C LYS A 126 6.92 -2.08 -6.70
N GLY A 127 5.68 -1.96 -7.16
CA GLY A 127 4.83 -3.13 -7.27
C GLY A 127 3.38 -2.82 -7.61
N THR A 128 2.59 -3.88 -7.59
CA THR A 128 1.14 -3.81 -7.77
C THR A 128 0.49 -4.33 -6.50
N MET A 129 -0.39 -3.51 -5.94
CA MET A 129 -1.19 -3.84 -4.77
C MET A 129 -2.61 -4.16 -5.19
N THR A 130 -3.22 -5.09 -4.46
CA THR A 130 -4.61 -5.50 -4.66
C THR A 130 -5.25 -5.61 -3.30
N LEU A 131 -6.26 -4.78 -3.06
CA LEU A 131 -7.14 -4.87 -1.91
C LEU A 131 -8.38 -5.62 -2.33
N GLU A 132 -8.82 -6.56 -1.50
CA GLU A 132 -10.06 -7.29 -1.70
C GLU A 132 -10.98 -7.01 -0.51
N ARG A 133 -12.25 -6.74 -0.81
CA ARG A 133 -13.32 -6.72 0.17
C ARG A 133 -14.48 -7.58 -0.30
N LYS A 134 -14.98 -8.42 0.59
CA LYS A 134 -16.15 -9.28 0.37
C LYS A 134 -17.40 -8.55 0.89
N ILE A 135 -18.43 -8.49 0.06
CA ILE A 135 -19.67 -7.75 0.31
C ILE A 135 -20.86 -8.68 0.10
N ASN A 136 -21.66 -8.86 1.14
CA ASN A 136 -22.89 -9.62 1.10
C ASN A 136 -24.04 -8.75 0.55
N THR A 137 -24.45 -9.02 -0.69
CA THR A 137 -25.45 -8.22 -1.41
C THR A 137 -26.88 -8.41 -0.90
N GLN A 138 -27.13 -9.35 0.02
CA GLN A 138 -28.43 -9.50 0.68
C GLN A 138 -28.63 -8.52 1.84
N ILE A 139 -27.55 -7.95 2.36
CA ILE A 139 -27.60 -6.96 3.43
C ILE A 139 -27.61 -5.57 2.77
N PRO A 140 -28.71 -4.80 2.91
CA PRO A 140 -28.81 -3.49 2.25
C PRO A 140 -27.96 -2.40 2.91
N ASP A 141 -27.59 -2.61 4.17
CA ASP A 141 -26.70 -1.71 4.91
C ASP A 141 -25.24 -2.02 4.55
N GLU A 142 -24.56 -1.04 3.94
CA GLU A 142 -23.21 -1.26 3.37
C GLU A 142 -22.17 -1.64 4.41
N ASP A 143 -22.27 -1.12 5.64
CA ASP A 143 -21.34 -1.40 6.73
C ASP A 143 -21.53 -2.82 7.29
N GLN A 144 -22.78 -3.27 7.42
CA GLN A 144 -23.11 -4.64 7.84
C GLN A 144 -22.92 -5.68 6.73
N ALA A 145 -22.93 -5.25 5.46
CA ALA A 145 -22.69 -6.13 4.32
C ALA A 145 -21.24 -6.60 4.22
N ILE A 146 -20.30 -5.97 4.93
CA ILE A 146 -18.88 -6.33 4.87
C ILE A 146 -18.65 -7.62 5.64
N GLU A 147 -18.16 -8.65 4.94
CA GLU A 147 -17.66 -9.88 5.56
C GLU A 147 -16.15 -9.72 5.83
N TRP A 148 -15.79 -9.62 7.12
CA TRP A 148 -14.42 -9.40 7.61
C TRP A 148 -13.58 -10.67 7.72
#